data_AF-A0A0C2GHT7-F1
#
_entry.id   AF-A0A0C2GHT7-F1
#
_cell.length_a   1.000
_cell.length_b   1.000
_cell.length_c   1.000
_cell.angle_alpha   90.00
_cell.angle_beta   90.00
_cell.angle_gamma   90.00
#
_symmetry.space_group_name_H-M   'P 1'
#
loop_
_entity.id
_entity.type
_entity.pdbx_description
1 polymer ?
#
loop_
_entity_poly.entity_id
_entity_poly.type
_entity_poly.pdbx_seq_one_letter_code
_entity_poly.pdbx_strand_id
1 'polypeptide(L)'
;MIIPINVSEDSQPGDDLLSKYDFANGSFEFPRYCYDLNMKEYRYVYGAHLGHDKEAKHGVVKVDLSNGTNKVWQKDAGDQLCAEPILVNRPGYVEEDDGVLLVPVVTTNENDTPYVVVLNAQSMEELGRFIIPQSRIPLGFHAHYVPRPDL
;
A
#
# COMPACT_ATOMS: atom_id res chain seq x y z
N MET A 1 -6.02 -0.49 11.07
CA MET A 1 -4.63 -0.97 11.11
C MET A 1 -4.17 -0.92 12.57
N ILE A 2 -3.61 -2.00 13.08
CA ILE A 2 -2.92 -2.06 14.37
C ILE A 2 -1.45 -2.33 14.05
N ILE A 3 -0.57 -1.40 14.39
CA ILE A 3 0.88 -1.64 14.30
C ILE A 3 1.30 -2.17 15.68
N PRO A 4 1.73 -3.43 15.81
CA PRO A 4 2.20 -3.95 17.08
C PRO A 4 3.50 -3.22 17.45
N ILE A 5 3.49 -2.61 18.62
CA ILE A 5 4.68 -2.00 19.23
C ILE A 5 5.15 -2.92 20.36
N ASN A 6 6.44 -3.23 20.39
CA ASN A 6 7.02 -3.94 21.52
C ASN A 6 7.20 -2.95 22.67
N VAL A 7 6.35 -3.07 23.69
CA VAL A 7 6.49 -2.34 24.95
C VAL A 7 7.29 -3.23 25.90
N SER A 8 8.52 -2.83 26.24
CA SER A 8 9.31 -3.58 27.23
C SER A 8 8.78 -3.32 28.64
N GLU A 9 9.04 -4.25 29.57
CA GLU A 9 8.68 -4.09 30.99
C GLU A 9 9.32 -2.85 31.64
N ASP A 10 10.45 -2.37 31.10
CA ASP A 10 11.17 -1.19 31.58
C ASP A 10 10.62 0.14 31.03
N SER A 11 9.67 0.08 30.09
CA SER A 11 9.13 1.27 29.41
C SER A 11 8.41 2.20 30.40
N GLN A 12 8.65 3.52 30.29
CA GLN A 12 8.06 4.55 31.13
C GLN A 12 7.10 5.46 30.34
N PRO A 13 6.13 6.12 31.01
CA PRO A 13 5.32 7.16 30.37
C PRO A 13 6.21 8.26 29.76
N GLY A 14 6.07 8.49 28.45
CA GLY A 14 6.87 9.46 27.71
C GLY A 14 8.00 8.85 26.87
N ASP A 15 8.27 7.55 26.99
CA ASP A 15 9.21 6.86 26.11
C ASP A 15 8.74 6.87 24.66
N ASP A 16 9.65 7.20 23.74
CA ASP A 16 9.42 7.08 22.31
C ASP A 16 9.61 5.62 21.86
N LEU A 17 8.55 4.83 22.00
CA LEU A 17 8.50 3.43 21.58
C LEU A 17 8.51 3.26 20.05
N LEU A 18 8.29 4.35 19.29
CA LEU A 18 8.28 4.35 17.82
C LEU A 18 9.65 4.66 17.22
N SER A 19 10.57 5.25 18.00
CA SER A 19 11.93 5.61 17.57
C SER A 19 12.73 4.48 16.89
N LYS A 20 12.42 3.22 17.23
CA LYS A 20 13.10 2.03 16.68
C LYS A 20 12.45 1.51 15.38
N TYR A 21 11.34 2.10 14.98
CA TYR A 21 10.50 1.60 13.91
C TYR A 21 10.41 2.63 12.77
N ASP A 22 11.32 2.52 11.81
CA ASP A 22 11.24 3.26 10.54
C ASP A 22 10.52 2.38 9.50
N PHE A 23 9.19 2.30 9.64
CA PHE A 23 8.40 1.35 8.88
C PHE A 23 8.30 1.62 7.38
N ALA A 24 8.86 2.71 6.84
CA ALA A 24 8.62 3.04 5.43
C ALA A 24 9.63 3.99 4.78
N ASN A 25 10.75 4.35 5.44
CA ASN A 25 11.67 5.39 4.95
C ASN A 25 10.90 6.65 4.50
N GLY A 26 9.80 6.98 5.19
CA GLY A 26 8.85 8.00 4.76
C GLY A 26 7.41 7.75 5.25
N SER A 27 6.51 8.67 4.90
CA SER A 27 5.09 8.61 5.27
C SER A 27 4.25 7.89 4.22
N PHE A 28 3.33 7.03 4.65
CA PHE A 28 2.30 6.45 3.80
C PHE A 28 0.94 6.48 4.49
N GLU A 29 -0.12 6.44 3.69
CA GLU A 29 -1.52 6.48 4.15
C GLU A 29 -2.36 5.45 3.40
N PHE A 30 -3.63 5.36 3.77
CA PHE A 30 -4.58 4.35 3.30
C PHE A 30 -4.09 2.92 3.57
N PRO A 31 -3.85 2.58 4.85
CA PRO A 31 -3.25 1.31 5.20
C PRO A 31 -4.17 0.13 4.90
N ARG A 32 -3.62 -0.87 4.22
CA ARG A 32 -4.26 -2.14 3.87
C ARG A 32 -3.45 -3.31 4.34
N TYR A 33 -4.12 -4.40 4.63
CA TYR A 33 -3.55 -5.67 5.05
C TYR A 33 -4.55 -6.77 4.68
N CYS A 34 -4.18 -8.04 4.86
CA CYS A 34 -5.06 -9.16 4.61
C CYS A 34 -6.33 -9.08 5.48
N TYR A 35 -7.49 -8.90 4.85
CA TYR A 35 -8.72 -8.58 5.59
C TYR A 35 -9.26 -9.79 6.40
N ASP A 36 -8.92 -11.02 6.04
CA ASP A 36 -9.28 -12.23 6.81
C ASP A 36 -8.55 -12.30 8.17
N LEU A 37 -7.51 -11.46 8.33
CA LEU A 37 -6.76 -11.21 9.55
C LEU A 37 -7.22 -9.93 10.27
N ASN A 38 -8.37 -9.36 9.89
CA ASN A 38 -8.94 -8.24 10.63
C ASN A 38 -9.15 -8.61 12.11
N MET A 39 -8.70 -7.73 13.00
CA MET A 39 -8.66 -7.94 14.45
C MET A 39 -7.77 -9.11 14.91
N LYS A 40 -6.86 -9.59 14.07
CA LYS A 40 -5.84 -10.60 14.40
C LYS A 40 -4.44 -10.04 14.12
N GLU A 41 -3.42 -10.78 14.53
CA GLU A 41 -2.04 -10.48 14.13
C GLU A 41 -1.88 -10.69 12.62
N TYR A 42 -1.14 -9.79 11.98
CA TYR A 42 -0.76 -9.83 10.58
C TYR A 42 0.65 -9.26 10.44
N ARG A 43 1.34 -9.61 9.35
CA ARG A 43 2.74 -9.23 9.13
C ARG A 43 2.91 -8.09 8.14
N TYR A 44 2.11 -8.03 7.10
CA TYR A 44 2.29 -7.12 5.98
C TYR A 44 1.25 -6.01 5.95
N VAL A 45 1.72 -4.79 5.72
CA VAL A 45 0.88 -3.61 5.50
C VAL A 45 1.26 -2.97 4.17
N TYR A 46 0.27 -2.48 3.45
CA TYR A 46 0.42 -1.71 2.23
C TYR A 46 -0.17 -0.32 2.40
N GLY A 47 0.34 0.66 1.68
CA GLY A 47 -0.31 1.96 1.57
C GLY A 47 0.32 2.86 0.53
N ALA A 48 -0.39 3.92 0.19
CA ALA A 48 0.09 4.91 -0.78
C ALA A 48 1.06 5.88 -0.10
N HIS A 49 2.19 6.15 -0.76
CA HIS A 49 3.12 7.16 -0.30
C HIS A 49 2.53 8.56 -0.56
N LEU A 50 2.43 9.39 0.49
CA LEU A 50 1.90 10.76 0.43
C LEU A 50 2.98 11.84 0.64
N GLY A 51 4.25 11.51 0.40
CA GLY A 51 5.36 12.45 0.55
C GLY A 51 5.20 13.69 -0.34
N HIS A 52 5.65 14.84 0.20
CA HIS A 52 5.63 16.13 -0.50
C HIS A 52 6.83 16.36 -1.44
N ASP A 53 7.77 15.41 -1.48
CA ASP A 53 8.92 15.49 -2.37
C ASP A 53 8.48 15.20 -3.81
N LYS A 54 8.45 16.24 -4.63
CA LYS A 54 8.04 16.17 -6.04
C LYS A 54 9.06 15.47 -6.93
N GLU A 55 10.31 15.31 -6.47
CA GLU A 55 11.34 14.57 -7.19
C GLU A 55 11.25 13.07 -6.87
N ALA A 56 10.67 12.70 -5.71
CA ALA A 56 10.48 11.32 -5.29
C ALA A 56 9.33 10.65 -6.06
N LYS A 57 9.63 9.50 -6.66
CA LYS A 57 8.66 8.67 -7.40
C LYS A 57 8.04 7.57 -6.53
N HIS A 58 8.07 7.70 -5.22
CA HIS A 58 7.45 6.72 -4.33
C HIS A 58 5.94 6.63 -4.61
N GLY A 59 5.45 5.44 -4.93
CA GLY A 59 4.05 5.17 -5.24
C GLY A 59 3.36 4.43 -4.10
N VAL A 60 3.66 3.13 -3.96
CA VAL A 60 3.06 2.27 -2.93
C VAL A 60 4.15 1.62 -2.10
N VAL A 61 3.96 1.65 -0.78
CA VAL A 61 4.85 1.03 0.19
C VAL A 61 4.24 -0.28 0.65
N LYS A 62 5.06 -1.32 0.73
CA LYS A 62 4.82 -2.54 1.50
C LYS A 62 5.75 -2.53 2.70
N VAL A 63 5.20 -2.76 3.88
CA VAL A 63 5.91 -2.88 5.15
C VAL A 63 5.82 -4.32 5.63
N ASP A 64 6.94 -4.87 6.07
CA ASP A 64 6.98 -6.11 6.83
C ASP A 64 7.21 -5.76 8.32
N LEU A 65 6.14 -5.89 9.10
CA LEU A 65 6.11 -5.52 10.51
C LEU A 65 6.98 -6.41 11.39
N SER A 66 7.26 -7.65 10.94
CA SER A 66 8.05 -8.60 11.71
C SER A 66 9.55 -8.29 11.69
N ASN A 67 10.04 -7.77 10.56
CA ASN A 67 11.46 -7.52 10.33
C ASN A 67 11.79 -6.03 10.24
N GLY A 68 10.78 -5.14 10.25
CA GLY A 68 10.95 -3.70 10.17
C GLY A 68 11.46 -3.22 8.81
N THR A 69 11.32 -4.02 7.75
CA THR A 69 11.75 -3.67 6.40
C THR A 69 10.59 -3.21 5.53
N ASN A 70 10.91 -2.54 4.43
CA ASN A 70 9.91 -2.11 3.46
C ASN A 70 10.37 -2.35 2.01
N LYS A 71 9.39 -2.37 1.10
CA LYS A 71 9.58 -2.32 -0.34
C LYS A 71 8.72 -1.20 -0.89
N VAL A 72 9.22 -0.46 -1.87
CA VAL A 72 8.50 0.66 -2.48
C VAL A 72 8.40 0.44 -3.99
N TRP A 73 7.17 0.37 -4.50
CA TRP A 73 6.92 0.50 -5.93
C TRP A 73 6.95 1.97 -6.33
N GLN A 74 7.63 2.27 -7.43
CA GLN A 74 7.83 3.63 -7.93
C GLN A 74 6.82 3.93 -9.04
N LYS A 75 6.08 5.03 -8.90
CA LYS A 75 5.19 5.58 -9.94
C LYS A 75 6.01 6.26 -11.04
N ASP A 76 5.40 6.53 -12.19
CA ASP A 76 6.15 7.03 -13.36
C ASP A 76 6.67 8.46 -13.17
N ALA A 77 5.91 9.30 -12.46
CA ALA A 77 6.22 10.72 -12.22
C ALA A 77 5.90 11.15 -10.79
N GLY A 78 6.65 12.12 -10.25
CA GLY A 78 6.52 12.56 -8.86
C GLY A 78 5.22 13.31 -8.56
N ASP A 79 4.59 13.91 -9.57
CA ASP A 79 3.31 14.63 -9.50
C ASP A 79 2.07 13.74 -9.72
N GLN A 80 2.27 12.43 -9.95
CA GLN A 80 1.23 11.43 -9.88
C GLN A 80 0.88 11.08 -8.42
N LEU A 81 -0.38 10.79 -8.16
CA LEU A 81 -0.86 10.39 -6.84
C LEU A 81 -1.41 8.97 -6.90
N CYS A 82 -0.93 8.11 -6.01
CA CYS A 82 -1.53 6.80 -5.80
C CYS A 82 -2.73 6.94 -4.87
N ALA A 83 -3.88 6.40 -5.27
CA ALA A 83 -5.02 6.23 -4.37
C ALA A 83 -4.79 5.04 -3.44
N GLU A 84 -5.80 4.70 -2.61
CA GLU A 84 -5.75 3.53 -1.74
C GLU A 84 -5.45 2.24 -2.56
N PRO A 85 -4.36 1.49 -2.24
CA PRO A 85 -4.13 0.20 -2.85
C PRO A 85 -5.23 -0.78 -2.44
N ILE A 86 -5.56 -1.76 -3.28
CA ILE A 86 -6.58 -2.77 -2.97
C ILE A 86 -5.92 -4.14 -3.04
N LEU A 87 -5.75 -4.79 -1.87
CA LEU A 87 -5.25 -6.16 -1.81
C LEU A 87 -6.33 -7.14 -2.28
N VAL A 88 -5.95 -7.96 -3.26
CA VAL A 88 -6.74 -9.07 -3.78
C VAL A 88 -5.90 -10.33 -3.59
N ASN A 89 -6.18 -11.07 -2.52
CA ASN A 89 -5.51 -12.34 -2.26
C ASN A 89 -5.88 -13.39 -3.33
N ARG A 90 -4.93 -14.26 -3.67
CA ARG A 90 -5.16 -15.40 -4.56
C ARG A 90 -6.21 -16.33 -3.94
N PRO A 91 -7.17 -16.87 -4.71
CA PRO A 91 -8.08 -17.88 -4.18
C PRO A 91 -7.33 -19.05 -3.54
N GLY A 92 -7.65 -19.39 -2.28
CA GLY A 92 -6.98 -20.47 -1.54
C GLY A 92 -5.55 -20.16 -1.09
N TYR A 93 -5.17 -18.87 -0.98
CA TYR A 93 -3.88 -18.45 -0.45
C TYR A 93 -3.60 -19.04 0.94
N VAL A 94 -2.32 -19.24 1.24
CA VAL A 94 -1.82 -19.63 2.57
C VAL A 94 -1.07 -18.47 3.22
N GLU A 95 -0.19 -17.81 2.45
CA GLU A 95 0.53 -16.62 2.89
C GLU A 95 -0.35 -15.37 2.72
N GLU A 96 -0.45 -14.55 3.76
CA GLU A 96 -1.35 -13.39 3.81
C GLU A 96 -1.10 -12.31 2.73
N ASP A 97 0.07 -12.32 2.08
CA ASP A 97 0.44 -11.45 0.96
C ASP A 97 0.46 -12.16 -0.40
N ASP A 98 0.00 -13.42 -0.49
CA ASP A 98 -0.13 -14.10 -1.79
C ASP A 98 -1.34 -13.55 -2.55
N GLY A 99 -1.06 -12.73 -3.56
CA GLY A 99 -2.06 -12.03 -4.34
C GLY A 99 -1.49 -10.84 -5.10
N VAL A 100 -2.37 -9.91 -5.41
CA VAL A 100 -2.03 -8.68 -6.14
C VAL A 100 -2.57 -7.45 -5.43
N LEU A 101 -1.93 -6.30 -5.68
CA LEU A 101 -2.49 -4.99 -5.36
C LEU A 101 -3.04 -4.37 -6.64
N LEU A 102 -4.26 -3.85 -6.58
CA LEU A 102 -4.81 -2.95 -7.58
C LEU A 102 -4.64 -1.52 -7.08
N VAL A 103 -3.95 -0.67 -7.82
CA VAL A 103 -3.63 0.68 -7.38
C VAL A 103 -4.04 1.69 -8.45
N PRO A 104 -5.12 2.45 -8.22
CA PRO A 104 -5.43 3.59 -9.08
C PRO A 104 -4.37 4.67 -8.92
N VAL A 105 -3.80 5.13 -10.03
CA VAL A 105 -2.87 6.24 -10.10
C VAL A 105 -3.53 7.37 -10.87
N VAL A 106 -3.69 8.51 -10.18
CA VAL A 106 -4.30 9.71 -10.73
C VAL A 106 -3.22 10.70 -11.13
N THR A 107 -3.50 11.47 -12.18
CA THR A 107 -2.59 12.44 -12.75
C THR A 107 -3.05 13.85 -12.40
N THR A 108 -2.10 14.72 -12.03
CA THR A 108 -2.39 16.15 -11.79
C THR A 108 -2.21 16.96 -13.08
N ASN A 109 -1.32 16.53 -13.97
CA ASN A 109 -1.09 17.05 -15.31
C ASN A 109 -2.13 16.57 -16.33
N GLU A 110 -2.58 17.45 -17.21
CA GLU A 110 -3.62 17.19 -18.23
C GLU A 110 -3.15 16.32 -19.39
N ASN A 111 -1.84 16.28 -19.64
CA ASN A 111 -1.26 15.48 -20.71
C ASN A 111 -0.99 14.03 -20.28
N ASP A 112 -1.06 13.75 -18.98
CA ASP A 112 -0.79 12.42 -18.45
C ASP A 112 -2.09 11.62 -18.33
N THR A 113 -2.03 10.35 -18.72
CA THR A 113 -3.18 9.45 -18.65
C THR A 113 -3.18 8.68 -17.34
N PRO A 114 -4.26 8.72 -16.55
CA PRO A 114 -4.35 7.92 -15.34
C PRO A 114 -4.43 6.43 -15.67
N TYR A 115 -4.05 5.59 -14.71
CA TYR A 115 -4.03 4.14 -14.90
C TYR A 115 -4.35 3.41 -13.60
N VAL A 116 -4.68 2.12 -13.71
CA VAL A 116 -4.71 1.20 -12.58
C VAL A 116 -3.56 0.22 -12.77
N VAL A 117 -2.56 0.27 -11.88
CA VAL A 117 -1.45 -0.69 -11.90
C VAL A 117 -1.80 -1.92 -11.07
N VAL A 118 -1.35 -3.08 -11.55
CA VAL A 118 -1.44 -4.37 -10.87
C VAL A 118 -0.04 -4.73 -10.39
N LEU A 119 0.15 -4.80 -9.07
CA LEU A 119 1.42 -5.16 -8.46
C LEU A 119 1.33 -6.57 -7.86
N ASN A 120 2.40 -7.34 -7.95
CA ASN A 120 2.54 -8.53 -7.12
C ASN A 120 2.67 -8.10 -5.66
N ALA A 121 1.76 -8.56 -4.78
CA ALA A 121 1.71 -8.12 -3.39
C ALA A 121 2.91 -8.61 -2.55
N GLN A 122 3.61 -9.65 -3.00
CA GLN A 122 4.80 -10.18 -2.34
C GLN A 122 6.08 -9.46 -2.78
N SER A 123 6.31 -9.35 -4.10
CA SER A 123 7.53 -8.80 -4.67
C SER A 123 7.50 -7.28 -4.84
N MET A 124 6.31 -6.66 -4.91
CA MET A 124 6.07 -5.27 -5.32
C MET A 124 6.45 -4.98 -6.79
N GLU A 125 6.64 -6.02 -7.61
CA GLU A 125 6.86 -5.87 -9.04
C GLU A 125 5.54 -5.60 -9.76
N GLU A 126 5.62 -4.75 -10.79
CA GLU A 126 4.49 -4.51 -11.68
C GLU A 126 4.24 -5.72 -12.58
N LEU A 127 3.02 -6.25 -12.53
CA LEU A 127 2.55 -7.34 -13.39
C LEU A 127 1.88 -6.83 -14.67
N GLY A 128 1.44 -5.57 -14.64
CA GLY A 128 0.81 -4.88 -15.76
C GLY A 128 -0.04 -3.72 -15.27
N ARG A 129 -0.67 -3.00 -16.21
CA ARG A 129 -1.55 -1.89 -15.90
C ARG A 129 -2.67 -1.73 -16.92
N PHE A 130 -3.79 -1.19 -16.48
CA PHE A 130 -4.89 -0.76 -17.33
C PHE A 130 -4.83 0.76 -17.49
N ILE A 131 -4.65 1.23 -18.73
CA ILE A 131 -4.68 2.66 -19.04
C ILE A 131 -6.13 3.11 -19.11
N ILE A 132 -6.49 4.13 -18.33
CA ILE A 132 -7.86 4.63 -18.27
C ILE A 132 -8.07 5.54 -19.50
N PRO A 133 -9.11 5.31 -20.31
CA PRO A 133 -9.31 6.07 -21.54
C PRO A 133 -9.76 7.52 -21.31
N GLN A 134 -10.27 7.83 -20.12
CA GLN A 134 -10.59 9.19 -19.71
C GLN A 134 -9.33 9.95 -19.29
N SER A 135 -9.22 11.21 -19.69
CA SER A 135 -8.09 12.08 -19.37
C SER A 135 -7.92 12.36 -17.87
N ARG A 136 -8.99 12.21 -17.09
CA ARG A 136 -8.95 12.37 -15.63
C ARG A 136 -9.89 11.38 -14.96
N ILE A 137 -9.46 10.90 -13.80
CA ILE A 137 -10.33 10.30 -12.80
C ILE A 137 -10.17 11.07 -11.48
N PRO A 138 -11.24 11.27 -10.70
CA PRO A 138 -11.13 11.92 -9.40
C PRO A 138 -10.28 11.05 -8.47
N LEU A 139 -9.52 11.71 -7.57
CA LEU A 139 -8.90 11.02 -6.45
C LEU A 139 -10.01 10.48 -5.54
N GLY A 140 -10.20 9.16 -5.57
CA GLY A 140 -11.09 8.45 -4.65
C GLY A 140 -10.44 8.28 -3.27
N PHE A 141 -11.25 7.86 -2.30
CA PHE A 141 -10.77 7.53 -0.95
C PHE A 141 -10.71 6.01 -0.78
N HIS A 142 -11.82 5.40 -0.36
CA HIS A 142 -11.83 4.00 0.02
C HIS A 142 -12.43 3.10 -1.05
N ALA A 143 -11.90 1.89 -1.14
CA ALA A 143 -12.36 0.83 -2.00
C ALA A 143 -12.17 -0.55 -1.34
N HIS A 144 -12.96 -1.52 -1.80
CA HIS A 144 -12.87 -2.90 -1.36
C HIS A 144 -13.10 -3.83 -2.55
N TYR A 145 -12.33 -4.91 -2.63
CA TYR A 145 -12.54 -5.95 -3.62
C TYR A 145 -13.61 -6.91 -3.12
N VAL A 146 -14.59 -7.20 -3.96
CA VAL A 146 -15.60 -8.23 -3.70
C VAL A 146 -15.45 -9.30 -4.77
N PRO A 147 -15.14 -10.55 -4.40
CA PRO A 147 -15.08 -11.63 -5.37
C PRO A 147 -16.46 -11.85 -6.00
N ARG A 148 -16.49 -12.14 -7.30
CA ARG A 148 -17.73 -12.57 -7.95
C ARG A 148 -18.04 -14.00 -7.48
N PRO A 149 -19.24 -14.30 -6.96
CA PRO A 149 -19.67 -15.67 -6.73
C PRO A 149 -19.64 -16.45 -8.05
N ASP A 150 -19.26 -17.73 -7.98
CA ASP A 150 -19.05 -18.63 -9.12
C ASP A 150 -20.05 -18.41 -10.28
N LEU A 151 -19.52 -18.04 -11.45
CA LEU A 151 -20.16 -18.15 -12.76
C LEU A 151 -19.56 -19.34 -13.49
#